data_AF-A0A382KDR6-F1
#
_entry.id   AF-A0A382KDR6-F1
#
_cell.length_a   1.000
_cell.length_b   1.000
_cell.length_c   1.000
_cell.angle_alpha   90.00
_cell.angle_beta   90.00
_cell.angle_gamma   90.00
#
_symmetry.space_group_name_H-M   'P 1'
#
loop_
_entity.id
_entity.type
_entity.pdbx_description
1 polymer ?
#
loop_
_entity_poly.entity_id
_entity_poly.type
_entity_poly.pdbx_seq_one_letter_code
_entity_poly.pdbx_strand_id
1 'polypeptide(L)'
;YGKGFSYALGETLKLLSGLNYLRDTQNIQPILVCHTQIRTINKPTMEPYDSFVLKLHRSLCGNVMEWADVILFVAFETIVKKIDSGFNRKDSRAMQSGKRFLYTSGSMGVDAKNRFDLPAEIPADWNEYQKLINNFWGGTTQKTQKTQG
;
A
#
# COMPACT_ATOMS: atom_id res chain seq x y z
N TYR A 1 27.11 -7.29 18.63
CA TYR A 1 25.73 -7.22 18.12
C TYR A 1 25.75 -6.65 16.71
N GLY A 2 25.40 -7.43 15.69
CA GLY A 2 25.47 -6.98 14.28
C GLY A 2 25.61 -8.12 13.25
N LYS A 3 26.36 -9.18 13.60
CA LYS A 3 26.59 -10.32 12.70
C LYS A 3 25.32 -11.11 12.34
N GLY A 4 24.35 -11.19 13.26
CA GLY A 4 23.06 -11.85 13.01
C GLY A 4 22.22 -11.17 11.94
N PHE A 5 22.32 -9.84 11.79
CA PHE A 5 21.59 -9.10 10.76
C PHE A 5 22.19 -9.30 9.36
N SER A 6 23.51 -9.38 9.26
CA SER A 6 24.18 -9.72 7.99
C SER A 6 23.81 -11.12 7.51
N TYR A 7 23.65 -12.08 8.43
CA TYR A 7 23.17 -13.42 8.10
C TYR A 7 21.69 -13.42 7.67
N ALA A 8 20.83 -12.73 8.41
CA ALA A 8 19.41 -12.59 8.06
C ALA A 8 19.18 -11.90 6.71
N LEU A 9 20.08 -10.99 6.32
CA LEU A 9 20.07 -10.35 5.00
C LEU A 9 20.28 -11.39 3.89
N GLY A 10 21.28 -12.27 4.05
CA GLY A 10 21.56 -13.33 3.08
C GLY A 10 20.38 -14.29 2.91
N GLU A 11 19.75 -14.69 4.01
CA GLU A 11 18.56 -15.54 3.96
C GLU A 11 17.35 -14.84 3.32
N THR A 12 17.18 -13.54 3.55
CA THR A 12 16.12 -12.80 2.87
C THR A 12 16.37 -12.71 1.37
N LEU A 13 17.60 -12.43 0.93
CA LEU A 13 17.90 -12.38 -0.50
C LEU A 13 17.64 -13.75 -1.17
N LYS A 14 17.98 -14.86 -0.49
CA LYS A 14 17.61 -16.20 -0.95
C LYS A 14 16.09 -16.38 -1.04
N LEU A 15 15.34 -15.91 -0.05
CA LEU A 15 13.87 -15.92 -0.07
C LEU A 15 13.32 -15.15 -1.28
N LEU A 16 13.76 -13.90 -1.49
CA LEU A 16 13.32 -13.07 -2.62
C LEU A 16 13.66 -13.70 -3.97
N SER A 17 14.84 -14.32 -4.11
CA SER A 17 15.22 -15.08 -5.29
C SER A 17 14.31 -16.29 -5.52
N GLY A 18 13.92 -17.00 -4.46
CA GLY A 18 12.94 -18.09 -4.55
C GLY A 18 11.55 -17.62 -4.99
N LEU A 19 11.11 -16.45 -4.51
CA LEU A 19 9.86 -15.83 -4.95
C LEU A 19 9.92 -15.41 -6.42
N ASN A 20 11.06 -14.92 -6.90
CA ASN A 20 11.26 -14.64 -8.33
C ASN A 20 11.16 -15.92 -9.15
N TYR A 21 11.78 -17.02 -8.71
CA TYR A 21 11.67 -18.30 -9.40
C TYR A 21 10.21 -18.75 -9.56
N LEU A 22 9.40 -18.63 -8.50
CA LEU A 22 7.96 -18.94 -8.58
C LEU A 22 7.21 -18.02 -9.55
N ARG A 23 7.54 -16.73 -9.57
CA ARG A 23 6.96 -15.77 -10.51
C ARG A 23 7.30 -16.12 -11.95
N ASP A 24 8.58 -16.29 -12.25
CA ASP A 24 9.09 -16.39 -13.61
C ASP A 24 8.84 -17.77 -14.23
N THR A 25 8.83 -18.83 -13.41
CA THR A 25 8.72 -20.22 -13.92
C THR A 25 7.35 -20.84 -13.71
N GLN A 26 6.61 -20.45 -12.67
CA GLN A 26 5.31 -21.04 -12.32
C GLN A 26 4.14 -20.07 -12.57
N ASN A 27 4.41 -18.84 -13.03
CA ASN A 27 3.41 -17.79 -13.22
C ASN A 27 2.59 -17.51 -11.94
N ILE A 28 3.23 -17.63 -10.77
CA ILE A 28 2.60 -17.36 -9.47
C ILE A 28 2.99 -15.95 -9.04
N GLN A 29 2.01 -15.10 -8.74
CA GLN A 29 2.27 -13.77 -8.18
C GLN A 29 2.52 -13.85 -6.67
N PRO A 30 3.76 -13.61 -6.18
CA PRO A 30 4.01 -13.56 -4.74
C PRO A 30 3.41 -12.29 -4.13
N ILE A 31 2.75 -12.45 -2.98
CA ILE A 31 2.20 -11.36 -2.16
C ILE A 31 2.76 -11.50 -0.75
N LEU A 32 3.41 -10.44 -0.27
CA LEU A 32 3.95 -10.39 1.10
C LEU A 32 3.06 -9.49 1.96
N VAL A 33 2.75 -9.97 3.17
CA VAL A 33 1.99 -9.20 4.16
C VAL A 33 2.91 -8.87 5.33
N CYS A 34 2.89 -7.61 5.78
CA CYS A 34 3.72 -7.13 6.87
C CYS A 34 2.91 -6.19 7.78
N HIS A 35 3.24 -6.20 9.06
CA HIS A 35 2.73 -5.20 9.99
C HIS A 35 3.38 -3.84 9.73
N THR A 36 2.64 -2.77 10.02
CA THR A 36 3.15 -1.41 9.96
C THR A 36 3.52 -0.88 11.34
N GLN A 37 4.34 0.16 11.35
CA GLN A 37 4.68 0.96 12.52
C GLN A 37 4.64 2.43 12.15
N ILE A 38 4.38 3.30 13.12
CA ILE A 38 4.41 4.75 12.91
C ILE A 38 5.86 5.22 13.08
N ARG A 39 6.33 6.04 12.15
CA ARG A 39 7.64 6.69 12.23
C ARG A 39 7.52 8.14 11.81
N THR A 40 8.05 9.03 12.64
CA THR A 40 8.16 10.45 12.30
C THR A 40 9.23 10.65 11.23
N ILE A 41 8.85 11.27 10.13
CA ILE A 41 9.73 11.63 9.03
C ILE A 41 10.06 13.13 9.18
N ASN A 42 11.35 13.43 9.29
CA ASN A 42 11.85 14.80 9.29
C ASN A 42 12.53 15.07 7.94
N LYS A 43 11.89 15.88 7.10
CA LYS A 43 12.43 16.34 5.81
C LYS A 43 12.79 17.81 5.93
N PRO A 44 13.90 18.28 5.34
CA PRO A 44 14.26 19.69 5.40
C PRO A 44 13.26 20.61 4.67
N THR A 45 12.41 20.06 3.80
CA THR A 45 11.44 20.79 2.98
C THR A 45 10.03 20.83 3.56
N MET A 46 9.75 20.09 4.64
CA MET A 46 8.41 19.94 5.21
C MET A 46 8.48 19.86 6.73
N GLU A 47 7.41 20.27 7.41
CA GLU A 47 7.31 20.04 8.86
C GLU A 47 7.34 18.54 9.17
N PRO A 48 7.93 18.12 10.31
CA PRO A 48 7.93 16.73 10.72
C PRO A 48 6.52 16.18 10.79
N TYR A 49 6.30 15.03 10.14
CA TYR A 49 5.00 14.36 10.13
C TYR A 49 5.17 12.86 10.40
N ASP A 50 4.12 12.24 10.93
CA ASP A 50 4.09 10.81 11.19
C ASP A 50 3.64 10.05 9.94
N SER A 51 4.37 8.98 9.63
CA SER A 51 4.11 8.12 8.48
C SER A 51 3.97 6.66 8.90
N PHE A 52 3.05 5.94 8.28
CA PHE A 52 3.00 4.48 8.38
C PHE A 52 4.09 3.86 7.49
N VAL A 53 5.00 3.12 8.12
CA VAL A 53 6.11 2.44 7.46
C VAL A 53 6.08 0.94 7.77
N LEU A 54 6.73 0.12 6.95
CA LEU A 54 6.86 -1.31 7.22
C LEU A 54 7.61 -1.57 8.54
N LYS A 55 7.09 -2.48 9.36
CA LYS A 55 7.73 -2.91 10.62
C LYS A 55 8.81 -3.96 10.35
N LEU A 56 9.82 -3.55 9.57
CA LEU A 56 11.00 -4.34 9.24
C LEU A 56 12.27 -3.60 9.67
N HIS A 57 13.36 -4.35 9.84
CA HIS A 57 14.67 -3.75 10.03
C HIS A 57 15.04 -2.88 8.81
N ARG A 58 15.69 -1.74 9.02
CA ARG A 58 15.91 -0.72 7.98
C ARG A 58 16.53 -1.27 6.69
N SER A 59 17.56 -2.10 6.81
CA SER A 59 18.23 -2.72 5.65
C SER A 59 17.34 -3.70 4.89
N LEU A 60 16.49 -4.44 5.62
CA LEU A 60 15.56 -5.40 5.04
C LEU A 60 14.39 -4.69 4.34
N CYS A 61 13.89 -3.64 4.98
CA CYS A 61 12.83 -2.79 4.44
C CYS A 61 13.22 -2.24 3.07
N GLY A 62 14.43 -1.67 2.93
CA GLY A 62 14.94 -1.19 1.64
C GLY A 62 14.91 -2.26 0.54
N ASN A 63 15.49 -3.43 0.82
CA ASN A 63 15.52 -4.53 -0.16
C ASN A 63 14.13 -5.00 -0.58
N VAL A 64 13.21 -5.17 0.37
CA VAL A 64 11.83 -5.62 0.08
C VAL A 64 11.09 -4.56 -0.74
N MET A 65 11.24 -3.27 -0.39
CA MET A 65 10.59 -2.17 -1.12
C MET A 65 11.16 -1.98 -2.52
N GLU A 66 12.47 -2.20 -2.71
CA GLU A 66 13.12 -2.17 -4.02
C GLU A 66 12.64 -3.33 -4.90
N TRP A 67 12.60 -4.54 -4.34
CA TRP A 67 12.14 -5.76 -5.01
C TRP A 67 10.65 -5.73 -5.37
N ALA A 68 9.80 -5.19 -4.50
CA ALA A 68 8.35 -5.17 -4.72
C ALA A 68 7.99 -4.26 -5.90
N ASP A 69 7.13 -4.71 -6.81
CA ASP A 69 6.61 -3.88 -7.89
C ASP A 69 5.55 -2.90 -7.40
N VAL A 70 4.78 -3.33 -6.40
CA VAL A 70 3.73 -2.54 -5.74
C VAL A 70 3.88 -2.67 -4.24
N ILE A 71 3.71 -1.55 -3.54
CA ILE A 71 3.57 -1.52 -2.09
C ILE A 71 2.23 -0.86 -1.80
N LEU A 72 1.35 -1.59 -1.12
CA LEU A 72 -0.01 -1.17 -0.82
C LEU A 72 -0.17 -1.03 0.70
N PHE A 73 -0.88 0.02 1.12
CA PHE A 73 -1.26 0.19 2.52
C PHE A 73 -2.76 -0.05 2.70
N VAL A 74 -3.12 -1.03 3.53
CA VAL A 74 -4.52 -1.34 3.86
C VAL A 74 -4.98 -0.44 5.00
N ALA A 75 -6.05 0.31 4.77
CA ALA A 75 -6.67 1.17 5.78
C ALA A 75 -8.16 0.89 5.90
N PHE A 76 -8.72 1.32 7.04
CA PHE A 76 -10.16 1.31 7.26
C PHE A 76 -10.75 2.68 6.93
N GLU A 77 -11.90 2.67 6.27
CA GLU A 77 -12.66 3.89 6.05
C GLU A 77 -13.16 4.43 7.39
N THR A 78 -12.71 5.63 7.72
CA THR A 78 -13.17 6.36 8.90
C THR A 78 -14.16 7.42 8.43
N ILE A 79 -15.45 7.13 8.53
CA ILE A 79 -16.49 8.12 8.22
C ILE A 79 -16.70 8.99 9.46
N VAL A 80 -16.29 10.26 9.41
CA VAL A 80 -16.60 11.21 10.48
C VAL A 80 -18.01 11.77 10.25
N LYS A 81 -19.00 11.19 10.92
CA LYS A 81 -20.38 11.70 10.88
C LYS A 81 -20.49 12.85 11.90
N LYS A 82 -20.66 14.07 11.42
CA LYS A 82 -20.99 15.22 12.27
C LYS A 82 -22.46 15.08 12.66
N ILE A 83 -22.73 14.80 13.94
CA ILE A 83 -24.09 14.77 14.47
C ILE A 83 -24.35 16.16 15.04
N ASP A 84 -25.30 16.88 14.45
CA ASP A 84 -25.70 18.19 14.93
C ASP A 84 -26.70 17.99 16.08
N SER A 85 -26.17 17.90 17.30
CA SER A 85 -26.98 17.89 18.51
C SER A 85 -27.40 19.34 18.77
N GLY A 86 -28.66 19.66 18.47
CA GLY A 86 -29.23 21.01 18.63
C GLY A 86 -28.82 21.66 19.96
N PHE A 87 -28.57 22.97 19.90
CA PHE A 87 -27.92 23.81 20.92
C PHE A 87 -26.37 23.80 20.87
N ASN A 88 -25.82 24.29 19.76
CA ASN A 88 -24.46 24.82 19.61
C ASN A 88 -23.29 23.90 20.07
N ARG A 89 -23.50 22.58 20.08
CA ARG A 89 -22.45 21.57 20.32
C ARG A 89 -22.36 20.63 19.13
N LYS A 90 -21.28 20.76 18.36
CA LYS A 90 -20.94 19.86 17.26
C LYS A 90 -20.13 18.69 17.82
N ASP A 91 -20.79 17.59 18.13
CA ASP A 91 -20.12 16.33 18.44
C ASP A 91 -19.86 15.56 17.14
N SER A 92 -18.59 15.46 16.74
CA SER A 92 -18.17 14.58 15.64
C SER A 92 -17.91 13.18 16.20
N ARG A 93 -18.75 12.19 15.85
CA ARG A 93 -18.46 10.78 16.10
C ARG A 93 -17.95 10.14 14.81
N ALA A 94 -16.72 9.62 14.87
CA ALA A 94 -16.21 8.76 13.82
C ALA A 94 -16.93 7.40 13.89
N MET A 95 -17.66 7.03 12.85
CA MET A 95 -18.16 5.67 12.65
C MET A 95 -17.29 4.99 11.61
N GLN A 96 -16.66 3.89 11.98
CA GLN A 96 -15.90 3.07 11.04
C GLN A 96 -16.91 2.30 10.17
N SER A 97 -16.92 2.53 8.86
CA SER A 97 -17.89 1.90 7.94
C SER A 97 -17.66 0.39 7.74
N GLY A 98 -16.61 -0.18 8.34
CA GLY A 98 -16.17 -1.55 8.14
C GLY A 98 -15.52 -1.80 6.77
N LYS A 99 -15.65 -0.87 5.83
CA LYS A 99 -15.01 -0.92 4.51
C LYS A 99 -13.50 -0.71 4.63
N ARG A 100 -12.76 -1.45 3.81
CA ARG A 100 -11.30 -1.41 3.73
C ARG A 100 -10.89 -0.87 2.37
N PHE A 101 -9.87 -0.05 2.37
CA PHE A 101 -9.28 0.56 1.18
C PHE A 101 -7.78 0.27 1.12
N LEU A 102 -7.25 0.21 -0.09
CA LEU A 102 -5.84 0.10 -0.39
C LEU A 102 -5.36 1.45 -0.93
N TYR A 103 -4.41 2.07 -0.24
CA TYR A 103 -3.66 3.18 -0.78
C TYR A 103 -2.52 2.65 -1.66
N THR A 104 -2.45 3.16 -2.88
CA THR A 104 -1.44 2.78 -3.87
C THR A 104 -0.40 3.88 -4.09
N SER A 105 -0.67 5.10 -3.58
CA SER A 105 0.20 6.28 -3.73
C SER A 105 0.69 6.80 -2.38
N GLY A 106 1.92 7.32 -2.33
CA GLY A 106 2.56 7.79 -1.10
C GLY A 106 2.08 9.17 -0.61
N SER A 107 0.95 9.66 -1.10
CA SER A 107 0.45 11.02 -0.83
C SER A 107 -0.14 11.20 0.58
N MET A 108 -0.40 10.11 1.31
CA MET A 108 -1.15 10.13 2.59
C MET A 108 -0.31 9.79 3.82
N GLY A 109 1.01 10.01 3.80
CA GLY A 109 1.87 9.61 4.92
C GLY A 109 1.96 8.09 5.06
N VAL A 110 1.98 7.38 3.93
CA VAL A 110 2.10 5.93 3.84
C VAL A 110 3.22 5.58 2.88
N ASP A 111 4.01 4.56 3.20
CA ASP A 111 4.96 4.00 2.25
C ASP A 111 4.17 3.24 1.17
N ALA A 112 4.21 3.75 -0.06
CA ALA A 112 3.56 3.12 -1.20
C ALA A 112 4.41 3.25 -2.47
N LYS A 113 4.26 2.28 -3.35
CA LYS A 113 4.97 2.18 -4.64
C LYS A 113 4.00 1.62 -5.65
N ASN A 114 3.99 2.20 -6.84
CA ASN A 114 3.05 1.84 -7.89
C ASN A 114 3.78 1.86 -9.24
N ARG A 115 3.98 0.67 -9.82
CA ARG A 115 4.53 0.50 -11.19
C ARG A 115 3.44 0.19 -12.23
N PHE A 116 2.21 -0.04 -11.81
CA PHE A 116 1.11 -0.51 -12.67
C PHE A 116 0.05 0.55 -12.95
N ASP A 117 0.37 1.82 -12.69
CA ASP A 117 -0.54 2.96 -12.89
C ASP A 117 -1.91 2.78 -12.19
N LEU A 118 -1.89 2.17 -11.00
CA LEU A 118 -3.09 1.98 -10.20
C LEU A 118 -3.68 3.33 -9.73
N PRO A 119 -5.01 3.47 -9.61
CA PRO A 119 -5.64 4.62 -8.97
C PRO A 119 -5.13 4.82 -7.55
N ALA A 120 -5.08 6.06 -7.06
CA ALA A 120 -4.51 6.42 -5.75
C ALA A 120 -5.11 5.62 -4.57
N GLU A 121 -6.39 5.29 -4.69
CA GLU A 121 -7.16 4.48 -3.74
C GLU A 121 -7.99 3.45 -4.51
N ILE A 122 -8.01 2.22 -4.02
CA ILE A 122 -8.90 1.16 -4.53
C ILE A 122 -9.58 0.45 -3.35
N PRO A 123 -10.77 -0.13 -3.53
CA PRO A 123 -11.34 -1.02 -2.53
C PRO A 123 -10.38 -2.16 -2.20
N ALA A 124 -10.31 -2.57 -0.93
CA ALA A 124 -9.52 -3.74 -0.53
C ALA A 124 -10.23 -5.06 -0.91
N ASP A 125 -10.46 -5.22 -2.21
CA ASP A 125 -11.05 -6.38 -2.84
C ASP A 125 -10.08 -6.98 -3.86
N TRP A 126 -9.91 -8.30 -3.81
CA TRP A 126 -8.97 -9.00 -4.69
C TRP A 126 -9.36 -8.91 -6.16
N ASN A 127 -10.66 -8.97 -6.48
CA ASN A 127 -11.12 -8.98 -7.87
C ASN A 127 -10.90 -7.61 -8.52
N GLU A 128 -11.13 -6.52 -7.79
CA GLU A 128 -10.84 -5.16 -8.28
C GLU A 128 -9.34 -4.97 -8.52
N TYR A 129 -8.50 -5.40 -7.58
CA TYR A 129 -7.04 -5.36 -7.75
C TYR A 129 -6.60 -6.17 -8.97
N GLN A 130 -7.04 -7.44 -9.07
CA GLN A 130 -6.67 -8.33 -10.18
C GLN A 130 -7.12 -7.76 -11.54
N LYS A 131 -8.30 -7.16 -11.61
CA LYS A 131 -8.80 -6.51 -12.82
C LYS A 131 -7.89 -5.36 -13.27
N LEU A 132 -7.46 -4.51 -12.35
CA LEU A 132 -6.56 -3.39 -12.66
C LEU A 132 -5.19 -3.88 -13.16
N ILE A 133 -4.62 -4.89 -12.50
CA ILE A 133 -3.35 -5.50 -12.92
C ILE A 133 -3.46 -6.15 -14.30
N ASN A 134 -4.54 -6.90 -14.55
CA ASN A 134 -4.77 -7.54 -15.84
C ASN A 134 -4.95 -6.50 -16.96
N ASN A 135 -5.60 -5.37 -16.68
CA ASN A 135 -5.74 -4.28 -17.65
C ASN A 135 -4.40 -3.63 -18.00
N PHE A 136 -3.49 -3.51 -17.03
CA PHE A 136 -2.14 -2.99 -17.26
C PHE A 136 -1.33 -3.88 -18.22
N TRP A 137 -1.30 -5.19 -17.95
CA TRP A 137 -0.51 -6.15 -18.75
C TRP A 137 -1.18 -6.55 -20.07
N GLY A 138 -2.52 -6.60 -20.08
CA GLY A 138 -3.32 -7.04 -21.22
C GLY A 138 -3.31 -6.06 -22.40
N GLY A 139 -2.63 -4.91 -22.26
CA GLY A 139 -2.35 -3.96 -23.34
C GLY A 139 -3.54 -3.72 -24.26
N THR A 140 -4.44 -2.82 -23.86
CA THR A 140 -5.47 -2.09 -24.65
C THR A 140 -6.95 -2.30 -24.26
N THR A 141 -7.70 -1.22 -24.53
CA THR A 141 -9.10 -1.19 -24.98
C THR A 141 -10.17 -1.03 -23.90
N GLN A 142 -10.19 0.14 -23.26
CA GLN A 142 -11.48 0.78 -22.99
C GLN A 142 -11.64 1.97 -23.92
N LYS A 143 -12.40 1.77 -25.01
CA LYS A 143 -13.02 2.85 -25.76
C LYS A 143 -13.76 3.72 -24.75
N THR A 144 -13.33 4.96 -24.58
CA THR A 144 -14.15 6.03 -23.99
C THR A 144 -15.48 6.03 -24.73
N GLN A 145 -16.52 5.48 -24.11
CA GLN A 145 -17.88 5.72 -24.57
C GLN A 145 -18.16 7.19 -24.31
N LYS A 146 -17.98 8.00 -25.36
CA LYS A 146 -18.76 9.22 -25.53
C LYS A 146 -20.24 8.81 -25.60
N THR A 147 -21.00 9.20 -24.59
CA THR A 147 -22.46 9.38 -24.66
C THR A 147 -22.71 10.66 -23.88
N GLN A 148 -22.67 11.85 -24.50
CA GLN A 148 -23.74 12.47 -25.29
C GLN A 148 -25.09 12.47 -24.57
N GLY A 149 -25.57 13.69 -24.27
CA GLY A 149 -26.84 14.00 -23.62
C GLY A 149 -26.77 15.41 -23.06
#